data_AF-F5Z1M6-F1
#
_entry.id   AF-F5Z1M6-F1
#
_cell.length_a   1.000
_cell.length_b   1.000
_cell.length_c   1.000
_cell.angle_alpha   90.00
_cell.angle_beta   90.00
_cell.angle_gamma   90.00
#
_symmetry.space_group_name_H-M   'P 1'
#
loop_
_entity.id
_entity.type
_entity.pdbx_description
1 polymer ?
#
loop_
_entity_poly.entity_id
_entity_poly.type
_entity_poly.pdbx_seq_one_letter_code
_entity_poly.pdbx_strand_id
1 'polypeptide(L)'
;MNSTHIDVGLARYSDWAFTSALIVLVIALLLLAVELAYSRARSSAGAELVPAGKVSADSATPGVVVPAPRRPFDERVGRAGLALVYLGIALLLACIVFRGAATLRPPWGNMYEFINLTCFSGLLAAAVALRRPQYRSLWVFVLLPVLILLTISGRWLYATAAPVMPALQSYWLPIHVSVVSIGSGVFLVAGVASILFLVRSTRLSDPDAPGALARMVRRLPDAQTLDRIAYRTTIFAFPVFGFGVIFGAIWAEGAWGRYWGWDPKETVSFVAWVIYAAYLHARSTAGWRDYKAAWINVAGFVAMIFNLFFVNLVTVGLHSYAGVG
;
A
#
# COMPACT_ATOMS: atom_id res chain seq x y z
N MET A 1 -5.16 19.18 25.84
CA MET A 1 -4.80 18.80 27.23
C MET A 1 -3.92 17.56 27.14
N ASN A 2 -2.59 17.72 27.07
CA ASN A 2 -1.67 16.57 27.08
C ASN A 2 -1.27 16.30 28.52
N SER A 3 -1.58 15.10 29.03
CA SER A 3 -0.92 14.60 30.22
C SER A 3 0.55 14.36 29.90
N THR A 4 1.46 14.78 30.79
CA THR A 4 2.87 14.32 30.76
C THR A 4 2.99 12.83 31.11
N HIS A 5 1.89 12.23 31.56
CA HIS A 5 1.78 10.81 31.85
C HIS A 5 1.65 10.00 30.55
N ILE A 6 2.64 9.14 30.31
CA ILE A 6 2.69 8.21 29.19
C ILE A 6 2.45 6.82 29.76
N ASP A 7 1.45 6.11 29.26
CA ASP A 7 1.22 4.72 29.67
C ASP A 7 2.26 3.80 29.01
N VAL A 8 3.26 3.41 29.80
CA VAL A 8 4.39 2.58 29.36
C VAL A 8 3.93 1.17 28.97
N GLY A 9 2.84 0.67 29.57
CA GLY A 9 2.26 -0.64 29.24
C GLY A 9 1.66 -0.63 27.83
N LEU A 10 0.82 0.37 27.54
CA LEU A 10 0.24 0.56 26.21
C LEU A 10 1.31 0.85 25.14
N ALA A 11 2.34 1.63 25.47
CA ALA A 11 3.47 1.85 24.57
C ALA A 11 4.19 0.53 24.21
N ARG A 12 4.43 -0.33 25.21
CA ARG A 12 5.04 -1.65 24.99
C ARG A 12 4.15 -2.57 24.14
N TYR A 13 2.83 -2.57 24.38
CA TYR A 13 1.90 -3.33 23.55
C TYR A 13 1.88 -2.83 22.10
N SER A 14 2.02 -1.52 21.88
CA SER A 14 2.22 -0.96 20.53
C SER A 14 3.46 -1.55 19.86
N ASP A 15 4.60 -1.60 20.55
CA ASP A 15 5.86 -2.09 19.98
C ASP A 15 5.81 -3.60 19.68
N TRP A 16 5.15 -4.38 20.54
CA TRP A 16 4.89 -5.79 20.29
C TRP A 16 3.93 -6.01 19.12
N ALA A 17 2.88 -5.19 19.01
CA ALA A 17 1.95 -5.24 17.89
C ALA A 17 2.66 -4.90 16.57
N PHE A 18 3.53 -3.88 16.57
CA PHE A 18 4.35 -3.51 15.41
C PHE A 18 5.29 -4.65 14.98
N THR A 19 6.04 -5.20 15.93
CA THR A 19 7.00 -6.29 15.66
C THR A 19 6.26 -7.53 15.15
N SER A 20 5.12 -7.86 15.76
CA SER A 20 4.27 -8.97 15.34
C SER A 20 3.70 -8.74 13.94
N ALA A 21 3.23 -7.52 13.64
CA ALA A 21 2.75 -7.16 12.30
C ALA A 21 3.85 -7.36 11.25
N LEU A 22 5.08 -6.91 11.53
CA LEU A 22 6.21 -7.07 10.61
C LEU A 22 6.50 -8.56 10.33
N ILE A 23 6.61 -9.38 11.37
CA ILE A 23 6.86 -10.82 11.23
C ILE A 23 5.74 -11.50 10.44
N VAL A 24 4.49 -11.23 10.80
CA VAL A 24 3.31 -11.80 10.12
C VAL A 24 3.27 -11.40 8.65
N LEU A 25 3.56 -10.14 8.32
CA LEU A 25 3.59 -9.65 6.94
C LEU A 25 4.76 -10.24 6.13
N VAL A 26 5.91 -10.50 6.75
CA VAL A 26 7.02 -11.22 6.12
C VAL A 26 6.62 -12.65 5.79
N ILE A 27 6.00 -13.36 6.74
CA ILE A 27 5.51 -14.73 6.49
C ILE A 27 4.43 -14.70 5.38
N ALA A 28 3.53 -13.72 5.41
CA ALA A 28 2.52 -13.53 4.36
C ALA A 28 3.16 -13.35 2.98
N LEU A 29 4.20 -12.50 2.88
CA LEU A 29 4.96 -12.29 1.64
C LEU A 29 5.56 -13.60 1.14
N LEU A 30 6.20 -14.39 2.02
CA LEU A 30 6.82 -15.66 1.65
C LEU A 30 5.78 -16.67 1.12
N LEU A 31 4.64 -16.81 1.79
CA LEU A 31 3.58 -17.72 1.34
C LEU A 31 2.99 -17.28 -0.01
N LEU A 32 2.75 -15.97 -0.19
CA LEU A 32 2.25 -15.44 -1.47
C LEU A 32 3.31 -15.53 -2.59
N ALA A 33 4.59 -15.41 -2.27
CA ALA A 33 5.68 -15.62 -3.22
C ALA A 33 5.79 -17.09 -3.64
N VAL A 34 5.58 -18.03 -2.70
CA VAL A 34 5.47 -19.47 -3.00
C VAL A 34 4.28 -19.72 -3.93
N GLU A 35 3.10 -19.16 -3.63
CA GLU A 35 1.95 -19.26 -4.54
C GLU A 35 2.29 -18.68 -5.92
N LEU A 36 2.93 -17.52 -6.00
CA LEU A 36 3.32 -16.91 -7.26
C LEU A 36 4.34 -17.78 -8.03
N ALA A 37 5.21 -18.53 -7.34
CA ALA A 37 6.22 -19.41 -7.94
C ALA A 37 5.64 -20.78 -8.37
N TYR A 38 4.64 -21.31 -7.66
CA TYR A 38 4.07 -22.64 -7.90
C TYR A 38 2.69 -22.64 -8.58
N SER A 39 2.03 -21.49 -8.70
CA SER A 39 0.81 -21.35 -9.51
C SER A 39 1.11 -21.75 -10.95
N ARG A 40 0.76 -22.98 -11.32
CA ARG A 40 0.71 -23.38 -12.73
C ARG A 40 -0.20 -22.36 -13.40
N ALA A 41 0.28 -21.77 -14.50
CA ALA A 41 -0.54 -20.92 -15.35
C ALA A 41 -1.81 -21.72 -15.67
N ARG A 42 -2.91 -21.44 -14.96
CA ARG A 42 -4.22 -22.00 -15.24
C ARG A 42 -4.76 -21.24 -16.44
N SER A 43 -4.06 -21.38 -17.57
CA SER A 43 -4.63 -21.18 -18.88
C SER A 43 -5.59 -22.33 -19.09
N SER A 44 -6.89 -22.03 -19.06
CA SER A 44 -7.88 -22.66 -19.94
C SER A 44 -7.89 -24.19 -20.03
N ALA A 45 -7.90 -24.90 -18.91
CA ALA A 45 -8.16 -26.34 -18.91
C ALA A 45 -9.18 -26.69 -17.81
N GLY A 46 -10.41 -26.99 -18.24
CA GLY A 46 -11.44 -27.55 -17.36
C GLY A 46 -12.69 -26.68 -17.17
N ALA A 47 -13.13 -25.92 -18.17
CA ALA A 47 -14.58 -25.85 -18.39
C ALA A 47 -14.98 -27.13 -19.13
N GLU A 48 -14.92 -28.26 -18.44
CA GLU A 48 -15.53 -29.48 -18.93
C GLU A 48 -17.03 -29.19 -18.94
N LEU A 49 -17.57 -29.01 -20.14
CA LEU A 49 -19.00 -28.87 -20.35
C LEU A 49 -19.64 -30.17 -19.89
N VAL A 50 -20.19 -30.18 -18.68
CA VAL A 50 -21.03 -31.28 -18.22
C VAL A 50 -22.27 -31.25 -19.12
N PRO A 51 -22.53 -32.28 -19.94
CA PRO A 51 -23.75 -32.32 -20.72
C PRO A 51 -24.93 -32.35 -19.75
N ALA A 52 -25.76 -31.32 -19.81
CA ALA A 52 -27.02 -31.28 -19.08
C ALA A 52 -27.95 -32.33 -19.70
N GLY A 53 -28.26 -33.38 -18.93
CA GLY A 53 -29.31 -34.33 -19.28
C GLY A 53 -28.80 -35.72 -19.61
N LYS A 54 -28.62 -36.53 -18.57
CA LYS A 54 -29.02 -37.95 -18.55
C LYS A 54 -28.93 -38.44 -17.11
N VAL A 55 -30.00 -38.23 -16.35
CA VAL A 55 -30.27 -39.07 -15.18
C VAL A 55 -31.02 -40.27 -15.74
N SER A 56 -30.37 -41.43 -15.74
CA SER A 56 -31.05 -42.70 -16.04
C SER A 56 -32.09 -42.94 -14.94
N ALA A 57 -33.32 -43.29 -15.32
CA ALA A 57 -34.43 -43.55 -14.39
C ALA A 57 -34.20 -44.77 -13.46
N ASP A 58 -33.13 -45.55 -13.68
CA ASP A 58 -32.80 -46.78 -12.96
C ASP A 58 -31.56 -46.68 -12.04
N SER A 59 -31.22 -45.50 -11.52
CA SER A 59 -30.09 -45.38 -10.58
C SER A 59 -30.48 -45.83 -9.16
N ALA A 60 -30.50 -47.15 -8.92
CA ALA A 60 -30.66 -47.76 -7.60
C ALA A 60 -29.35 -47.80 -6.77
N THR A 61 -28.29 -47.14 -7.22
CA THR A 61 -27.02 -47.04 -6.48
C THR A 61 -27.00 -45.80 -5.58
N PRO A 62 -26.57 -45.90 -4.31
CA PRO A 62 -26.37 -44.74 -3.45
C PRO A 62 -25.48 -43.73 -4.18
N GLY A 63 -25.94 -42.50 -4.30
CA GLY A 63 -25.23 -41.44 -5.00
C GLY A 63 -23.78 -41.38 -4.55
N VAL A 64 -22.85 -41.72 -5.45
CA VAL A 64 -21.42 -41.62 -5.18
C VAL A 64 -21.15 -40.17 -4.80
N VAL A 65 -20.88 -39.93 -3.51
CA VAL A 65 -20.39 -38.63 -3.06
C VAL A 65 -19.01 -38.48 -3.68
N VAL A 66 -18.95 -37.86 -4.85
CA VAL A 66 -17.68 -37.49 -5.48
C VAL A 66 -16.95 -36.67 -4.42
N PRO A 67 -15.81 -37.13 -3.88
CA PRO A 67 -15.11 -36.40 -2.84
C PRO A 67 -14.81 -35.02 -3.40
N ALA A 68 -15.30 -33.98 -2.71
CA ALA A 68 -15.14 -32.61 -3.16
C ALA A 68 -13.65 -32.40 -3.48
N PRO A 69 -13.30 -31.92 -4.70
CA PRO A 69 -11.92 -31.86 -5.13
C PRO A 69 -11.10 -31.12 -4.08
N ARG A 70 -10.15 -31.82 -3.47
CA ARG A 70 -9.27 -31.23 -2.46
C ARG A 70 -8.55 -30.07 -3.12
N ARG A 71 -8.77 -28.85 -2.61
CA ARG A 71 -8.10 -27.64 -3.12
C ARG A 71 -6.60 -27.89 -3.21
N PRO A 72 -5.95 -27.53 -4.33
CA PRO A 72 -4.54 -27.80 -4.54
C PRO A 72 -3.70 -27.01 -3.53
N PHE A 73 -2.48 -27.51 -3.27
CA PHE A 73 -1.61 -27.00 -2.20
C PHE A 73 -1.26 -25.51 -2.38
N ASP A 74 -0.99 -25.09 -3.62
CA ASP A 74 -0.73 -23.70 -4.00
C ASP A 74 -1.87 -22.76 -3.59
N GLU A 75 -3.12 -23.16 -3.82
CA GLU A 75 -4.28 -22.34 -3.48
C GLU A 75 -4.43 -22.20 -1.95
N ARG A 76 -4.16 -23.25 -1.19
CA ARG A 76 -4.21 -23.22 0.28
C ARG A 76 -3.14 -22.30 0.85
N VAL A 77 -1.90 -22.42 0.36
CA VAL A 77 -0.77 -21.57 0.75
C VAL A 77 -1.08 -20.10 0.45
N GLY A 78 -1.63 -19.81 -0.74
CA GLY A 78 -2.05 -18.46 -1.11
C GLY A 78 -3.13 -17.87 -0.21
N ARG A 79 -4.15 -18.67 0.17
CA ARG A 79 -5.21 -18.21 1.09
C ARG A 79 -4.68 -17.99 2.50
N ALA A 80 -3.78 -18.85 2.97
CA ALA A 80 -3.10 -18.66 4.25
C ALA A 80 -2.25 -17.37 4.24
N GLY A 81 -1.50 -17.13 3.17
CA GLY A 81 -0.76 -15.87 2.97
C GLY A 81 -1.67 -14.66 3.03
N LEU A 82 -2.79 -14.67 2.31
CA LEU A 82 -3.77 -13.58 2.35
C LEU A 82 -4.41 -13.39 3.74
N ALA A 83 -4.71 -14.48 4.46
CA ALA A 83 -5.22 -14.39 5.83
C ALA A 83 -4.19 -13.74 6.78
N LEU A 84 -2.90 -14.06 6.62
CA LEU A 84 -1.82 -13.41 7.36
C LEU A 84 -1.67 -11.94 6.98
N VAL A 85 -1.91 -11.54 5.73
CA VAL A 85 -1.96 -10.10 5.38
C VAL A 85 -3.03 -9.38 6.20
N TYR A 86 -4.26 -9.91 6.26
CA TYR A 86 -5.32 -9.29 7.05
C TYR A 86 -5.01 -9.28 8.56
N LEU A 87 -4.37 -10.34 9.08
CA LEU A 87 -3.87 -10.35 10.45
C LEU A 87 -2.81 -9.27 10.66
N GLY A 88 -1.87 -9.10 9.73
CA GLY A 88 -0.86 -8.05 9.76
C GLY A 88 -1.47 -6.64 9.74
N ILE A 89 -2.51 -6.42 8.93
CA ILE A 89 -3.29 -5.16 8.92
C ILE A 89 -3.94 -4.91 10.29
N ALA A 90 -4.55 -5.92 10.89
CA ALA A 90 -5.18 -5.81 12.21
C ALA A 90 -4.15 -5.51 13.32
N LEU A 91 -2.97 -6.14 13.27
CA LEU A 91 -1.88 -5.89 14.20
C LEU A 91 -1.29 -4.48 14.02
N LEU A 92 -1.17 -4.00 12.78
CA LEU A 92 -0.70 -2.64 12.51
C LEU A 92 -1.72 -1.60 13.00
N LEU A 93 -3.02 -1.87 12.86
CA LEU A 93 -4.06 -1.05 13.48
C LEU A 93 -3.94 -1.05 15.01
N ALA A 94 -3.73 -2.21 15.62
CA ALA A 94 -3.54 -2.32 17.07
C ALA A 94 -2.33 -1.51 17.55
N CYS A 95 -1.21 -1.54 16.80
CA CYS A 95 -0.05 -0.69 17.07
C CYS A 95 -0.44 0.80 17.08
N ILE A 96 -1.12 1.29 16.04
CA ILE A 96 -1.55 2.69 15.95
C ILE A 96 -2.49 3.05 17.11
N VAL A 97 -3.48 2.20 17.40
CA VAL A 97 -4.46 2.45 18.48
C VAL A 97 -3.80 2.46 19.85
N PHE A 98 -2.98 1.46 20.18
CA PHE A 98 -2.28 1.42 21.47
C PHE A 98 -1.32 2.59 21.63
N ARG A 99 -0.67 3.02 20.56
CA ARG A 99 0.23 4.17 20.60
C ARG A 99 -0.49 5.49 20.82
N GLY A 100 -1.66 5.65 20.20
CA GLY A 100 -2.53 6.80 20.45
C GLY A 100 -3.08 6.80 21.88
N ALA A 101 -3.52 5.65 22.37
CA ALA A 101 -4.01 5.48 23.74
C ALA A 101 -2.90 5.75 24.79
N ALA A 102 -1.67 5.30 24.54
CA ALA A 102 -0.53 5.49 25.44
C ALA A 102 -0.17 6.97 25.66
N THR A 103 -0.45 7.83 24.68
CA THR A 103 -0.11 9.25 24.70
C THR A 103 -1.34 10.16 24.83
N LEU A 104 -2.55 9.58 24.91
CA LEU A 104 -3.85 10.27 24.90
C LEU A 104 -3.97 11.32 23.79
N ARG A 105 -3.27 11.11 22.68
CA ARG A 105 -3.29 11.96 21.50
C ARG A 105 -3.28 11.09 20.25
N PRO A 106 -3.75 11.62 19.11
CA PRO A 106 -3.47 11.00 17.84
C PRO A 106 -1.93 10.77 17.71
N PRO A 107 -1.46 9.57 17.32
CA PRO A 107 -0.03 9.27 17.12
C PRO A 107 0.43 9.65 15.70
N TRP A 108 0.72 10.93 15.47
CA TRP A 108 1.07 11.52 14.16
C TRP A 108 2.27 12.48 14.26
N GLY A 109 3.02 12.41 15.36
CA GLY A 109 3.98 13.44 15.74
C GLY A 109 5.41 13.22 15.23
N ASN A 110 5.69 12.09 14.59
CA ASN A 110 7.03 11.73 14.12
C ASN A 110 6.96 10.85 12.84
N MET A 111 8.13 10.62 12.22
CA MET A 111 8.22 9.84 10.99
C MET A 111 7.82 8.37 11.15
N TYR A 112 8.10 7.75 12.30
CA TYR A 112 7.68 6.37 12.59
C TYR A 112 6.16 6.23 12.53
N GLU A 113 5.46 7.12 13.23
CA GLU A 113 4.00 7.20 13.24
C GLU A 113 3.42 7.48 11.85
N PHE A 114 4.03 8.40 11.11
CA PHE A 114 3.64 8.74 9.73
C PHE A 114 3.77 7.55 8.78
N ILE A 115 4.90 6.84 8.80
CA ILE A 115 5.15 5.70 7.91
C ILE A 115 4.21 4.54 8.25
N ASN A 116 4.00 4.26 9.54
CA ASN A 116 3.11 3.18 9.97
C ASN A 116 1.68 3.42 9.48
N LEU A 117 1.18 4.65 9.61
CA LEU A 117 -0.14 4.99 9.11
C LEU A 117 -0.23 4.98 7.58
N THR A 118 0.80 5.48 6.89
CA THR A 118 0.86 5.46 5.42
C THR A 118 0.84 4.02 4.90
N CYS A 119 1.61 3.12 5.54
CA CYS A 119 1.60 1.69 5.24
C CYS A 119 0.24 1.04 5.54
N PHE A 120 -0.37 1.35 6.69
CA PHE A 120 -1.70 0.87 7.04
C PHE A 120 -2.75 1.29 5.99
N SER A 121 -2.74 2.57 5.62
CA SER A 121 -3.65 3.12 4.60
C SER A 121 -3.43 2.48 3.23
N GLY A 122 -2.16 2.24 2.85
CA GLY A 122 -1.81 1.55 1.60
C GLY A 122 -2.24 0.09 1.59
N LEU A 123 -2.09 -0.63 2.71
CA LEU A 123 -2.58 -2.01 2.85
C LEU A 123 -4.11 -2.07 2.78
N LEU A 124 -4.82 -1.11 3.38
CA LEU A 124 -6.28 -1.02 3.30
C LEU A 124 -6.74 -0.71 1.87
N ALA A 125 -6.08 0.23 1.20
CA ALA A 125 -6.32 0.55 -0.21
C ALA A 125 -6.08 -0.69 -1.10
N ALA A 126 -5.00 -1.44 -0.84
CA ALA A 126 -4.71 -2.70 -1.53
C ALA A 126 -5.77 -3.76 -1.23
N ALA A 127 -6.28 -3.87 0.00
CA ALA A 127 -7.37 -4.78 0.33
C ALA A 127 -8.65 -4.48 -0.46
N VAL A 128 -8.97 -3.20 -0.65
CA VAL A 128 -10.12 -2.78 -1.47
C VAL A 128 -9.87 -3.01 -2.97
N ALA A 129 -8.70 -2.62 -3.47
CA ALA A 129 -8.35 -2.71 -4.89
C ALA A 129 -8.16 -4.16 -5.37
N LEU A 130 -7.58 -5.01 -4.51
CA LEU A 130 -7.21 -6.41 -4.79
C LEU A 130 -8.22 -7.41 -4.20
N ARG A 131 -9.43 -6.97 -3.84
CA ARG A 131 -10.49 -7.81 -3.24
C ARG A 131 -10.89 -9.04 -4.08
N ARG A 132 -10.62 -9.02 -5.39
CA ARG A 132 -10.96 -10.12 -6.30
C ARG A 132 -9.87 -11.21 -6.20
N PRO A 133 -10.21 -12.49 -6.03
CA PRO A 133 -9.23 -13.57 -5.87
C PRO A 133 -8.19 -13.67 -7.00
N GLN A 134 -8.57 -13.29 -8.21
CA GLN A 134 -7.70 -13.24 -9.39
C GLN A 134 -6.52 -12.24 -9.26
N TYR A 135 -6.60 -11.28 -8.34
CA TYR A 135 -5.55 -10.29 -8.11
C TYR A 135 -4.67 -10.64 -6.90
N ARG A 136 -4.84 -11.83 -6.32
CA ARG A 136 -4.12 -12.23 -5.10
C ARG A 136 -2.59 -12.18 -5.26
N SER A 137 -2.08 -12.55 -6.42
CA SER A 137 -0.65 -12.50 -6.72
C SER A 137 -0.05 -11.09 -6.64
N LEU A 138 -0.86 -10.04 -6.81
CA LEU A 138 -0.42 -8.65 -6.74
C LEU A 138 -0.01 -8.23 -5.33
N TRP A 139 -0.47 -8.94 -4.29
CA TRP A 139 -0.09 -8.65 -2.90
C TRP A 139 1.41 -8.78 -2.66
N VAL A 140 2.10 -9.68 -3.35
CA VAL A 140 3.57 -9.82 -3.26
C VAL A 140 4.25 -8.49 -3.56
N PHE A 141 3.82 -7.82 -4.64
CA PHE A 141 4.43 -6.57 -5.10
C PHE A 141 4.05 -5.36 -4.27
N VAL A 142 2.89 -5.37 -3.60
CA VAL A 142 2.50 -4.32 -2.66
C VAL A 142 3.20 -4.49 -1.31
N LEU A 143 3.33 -5.73 -0.84
CA LEU A 143 3.99 -6.04 0.43
C LEU A 143 5.48 -5.70 0.42
N LEU A 144 6.17 -5.82 -0.73
CA LEU A 144 7.59 -5.46 -0.84
C LEU A 144 7.91 -4.03 -0.39
N PRO A 145 7.39 -2.96 -1.02
CA PRO A 145 7.64 -1.60 -0.57
C PRO A 145 7.09 -1.33 0.83
N VAL A 146 5.94 -1.92 1.21
CA VAL A 146 5.40 -1.76 2.57
C VAL A 146 6.34 -2.33 3.63
N LEU A 147 6.88 -3.52 3.44
CA LEU A 147 7.82 -4.15 4.37
C LEU A 147 9.14 -3.40 4.45
N ILE A 148 9.64 -2.87 3.32
CA ILE A 148 10.81 -1.99 3.30
C ILE A 148 10.54 -0.74 4.15
N LEU A 149 9.41 -0.06 3.93
CA LEU A 149 9.03 1.13 4.69
C LEU A 149 8.86 0.84 6.18
N LEU A 150 8.18 -0.26 6.55
CA LEU A 150 8.01 -0.67 7.94
C LEU A 150 9.35 -1.04 8.58
N THR A 151 10.25 -1.71 7.86
CA THR A 151 11.58 -2.04 8.37
C THR A 151 12.41 -0.78 8.62
N ILE A 152 12.41 0.17 7.68
CA ILE A 152 13.05 1.48 7.85
C ILE A 152 12.47 2.22 9.07
N SER A 153 11.13 2.25 9.16
CA SER A 153 10.39 2.84 10.27
C SER A 153 10.86 2.28 11.61
N GLY A 154 10.87 0.95 11.76
CA GLY A 154 11.23 0.30 13.02
C GLY A 154 12.73 0.29 13.35
N ARG A 155 13.60 0.34 12.33
CA ARG A 155 15.06 0.22 12.55
C ARG A 155 15.76 1.57 12.70
N TRP A 156 15.39 2.55 11.89
CA TRP A 156 16.13 3.82 11.77
C TRP A 156 15.33 5.03 12.24
N LEU A 157 14.01 4.96 12.20
CA LEU A 157 13.14 6.10 12.52
C LEU A 157 12.33 5.88 13.79
N TYR A 158 12.61 4.80 14.54
CA TYR A 158 11.90 4.46 15.75
C TYR A 158 12.01 5.60 16.76
N ALA A 159 10.85 6.13 17.16
CA ALA A 159 10.75 7.16 18.17
C ALA A 159 9.98 6.61 19.37
N THR A 160 10.40 6.96 20.58
CA THR A 160 9.63 6.64 21.79
C THR A 160 8.30 7.39 21.77
N ALA A 161 7.28 6.78 22.38
CA ALA A 161 6.00 7.44 22.57
C ALA A 161 6.23 8.66 23.49
N ALA A 162 6.02 9.86 22.96
CA ALA A 162 6.29 11.12 23.65
C ALA A 162 5.23 12.18 23.28
N PRO A 163 5.06 13.26 24.06
CA PRO A 163 4.22 14.39 23.66
C PRO A 163 4.70 15.01 22.35
N VAL A 164 3.78 15.58 21.57
CA VAL A 164 4.15 16.42 20.41
C VAL A 164 4.93 17.64 20.88
N MET A 165 5.97 18.03 20.11
CA MET A 165 6.67 19.30 20.32
C MET A 165 5.67 20.47 20.33
N PRO A 166 5.91 21.55 21.10
CA PRO A 166 4.97 22.66 21.24
C PRO A 166 4.50 23.28 19.91
N ALA A 167 5.39 23.40 18.92
CA ALA A 167 5.06 23.89 17.58
C ALA A 167 4.07 23.01 16.78
N LEU A 168 3.89 21.74 17.20
CA LEU A 168 3.01 20.75 16.57
C LEU A 168 1.66 20.61 17.28
N GLN A 169 1.42 21.39 18.35
CA GLN A 169 0.17 21.35 19.11
C GLN A 169 -0.90 22.17 18.41
N SER A 170 -1.46 21.62 17.33
CA SER A 170 -2.55 22.24 16.58
C SER A 170 -3.62 21.22 16.21
N TYR A 171 -4.88 21.67 16.19
CA TYR A 171 -6.02 20.87 15.73
C TYR A 171 -5.87 20.45 14.25
N TRP A 172 -5.16 21.26 13.46
CA TRP A 172 -4.98 21.01 12.02
C TRP A 172 -3.94 19.95 11.71
N LEU A 173 -2.99 19.66 12.60
CA LEU A 173 -1.93 18.69 12.33
C LEU A 173 -2.47 17.26 12.17
N PRO A 174 -3.29 16.71 13.09
CA PRO A 174 -3.88 15.38 12.90
C PRO A 174 -4.70 15.29 11.61
N ILE A 175 -5.42 16.36 11.25
CA ILE A 175 -6.23 16.40 10.02
C ILE A 175 -5.31 16.36 8.80
N HIS A 176 -4.34 17.26 8.71
CA HIS A 176 -3.39 17.32 7.59
C HIS A 176 -2.66 15.98 7.40
N VAL A 177 -2.07 15.45 8.49
CA VAL A 177 -1.27 14.23 8.41
C VAL A 177 -2.16 13.01 8.09
N SER A 178 -3.44 12.99 8.52
CA SER A 178 -4.44 11.95 8.14
C SER A 178 -4.67 11.87 6.66
N VAL A 179 -5.00 13.01 6.10
CA VAL A 179 -5.36 13.08 4.72
C VAL A 179 -4.14 12.81 3.83
N VAL A 180 -2.96 13.33 4.20
CA VAL A 180 -1.74 13.09 3.41
C VAL A 180 -1.24 11.64 3.53
N SER A 181 -1.32 10.99 4.70
CA SER A 181 -0.94 9.57 4.87
C SER A 181 -1.88 8.64 4.11
N ILE A 182 -3.20 8.92 4.11
CA ILE A 182 -4.17 8.15 3.34
C ILE A 182 -3.87 8.28 1.84
N GLY A 183 -3.71 9.51 1.34
CA GLY A 183 -3.37 9.77 -0.05
C GLY A 183 -2.07 9.08 -0.47
N SER A 184 -1.01 9.22 0.34
CA SER A 184 0.30 8.60 0.10
C SER A 184 0.23 7.08 0.08
N GLY A 185 -0.52 6.47 1.00
CA GLY A 185 -0.71 5.02 1.05
C GLY A 185 -1.43 4.49 -0.19
N VAL A 186 -2.48 5.19 -0.66
CA VAL A 186 -3.18 4.80 -1.89
C VAL A 186 -2.30 5.00 -3.12
N PHE A 187 -1.50 6.08 -3.18
CA PHE A 187 -0.54 6.31 -4.26
C PHE A 187 0.55 5.23 -4.34
N LEU A 188 0.93 4.61 -3.22
CA LEU A 188 1.84 3.47 -3.24
C LEU A 188 1.25 2.31 -4.05
N VAL A 189 -0.03 2.00 -3.86
CA VAL A 189 -0.72 0.96 -4.65
C VAL A 189 -0.76 1.34 -6.13
N ALA A 190 -1.02 2.61 -6.44
CA ALA A 190 -1.04 3.11 -7.80
C ALA A 190 0.34 3.03 -8.48
N GLY A 191 1.40 3.42 -7.76
CA GLY A 191 2.78 3.37 -8.22
C GLY A 191 3.23 1.93 -8.51
N VAL A 192 2.97 1.01 -7.58
CA VAL A 192 3.25 -0.43 -7.78
C VAL A 192 2.51 -0.96 -9.01
N ALA A 193 1.21 -0.67 -9.15
CA ALA A 193 0.42 -1.10 -10.30
C ALA A 193 0.96 -0.55 -11.63
N SER A 194 1.41 0.72 -11.67
CA SER A 194 2.03 1.31 -12.86
C SER A 194 3.40 0.74 -13.19
N ILE A 195 4.23 0.43 -12.19
CA ILE A 195 5.51 -0.26 -12.41
C ILE A 195 5.24 -1.65 -13.01
N LEU A 196 4.28 -2.40 -12.46
CA LEU A 196 3.91 -3.71 -12.98
C LEU A 196 3.34 -3.63 -14.40
N PHE A 197 2.54 -2.60 -14.70
CA PHE A 197 2.06 -2.34 -16.05
C PHE A 197 3.23 -2.13 -17.03
N LEU A 198 4.21 -1.29 -16.67
CA LEU A 198 5.38 -1.05 -17.51
C LEU A 198 6.16 -2.35 -17.74
N VAL A 199 6.40 -3.13 -16.67
CA VAL A 199 7.05 -4.44 -16.78
C VAL A 199 6.27 -5.38 -17.70
N ARG A 200 4.94 -5.43 -17.58
CA ARG A 200 4.06 -6.24 -18.45
C ARG A 200 4.02 -5.73 -19.90
N SER A 201 4.32 -4.46 -20.14
CA SER A 201 4.40 -3.89 -21.50
C SER A 201 5.76 -4.10 -22.18
N THR A 202 6.74 -4.69 -21.50
CA THR A 202 8.04 -5.04 -22.09
C THR A 202 8.03 -6.39 -22.81
N ARG A 203 9.06 -6.66 -23.64
CA ARG A 203 9.28 -7.96 -24.34
C ARG A 203 9.39 -9.16 -23.39
N LEU A 204 9.54 -8.96 -22.08
CA LEU A 204 9.50 -10.03 -21.08
C LEU A 204 8.14 -10.74 -21.03
N SER A 205 7.10 -10.10 -21.57
CA SER A 205 5.78 -10.67 -21.73
C SER A 205 5.62 -11.62 -22.90
N ASP A 206 6.58 -11.67 -23.83
CA ASP A 206 6.47 -12.49 -25.03
C ASP A 206 6.45 -14.00 -24.68
N PRO A 207 5.71 -14.83 -25.43
CA PRO A 207 5.63 -16.26 -25.19
C PRO A 207 7.01 -16.93 -25.22
N ASP A 208 7.86 -16.48 -26.15
CA ASP A 208 9.17 -17.07 -26.42
C ASP A 208 10.28 -16.46 -25.57
N ALA A 209 9.99 -15.46 -24.73
CA ALA A 209 10.99 -14.82 -23.89
C ALA A 209 11.59 -15.83 -22.88
N PRO A 210 12.91 -16.09 -22.94
CA PRO A 210 13.57 -17.02 -22.03
C PRO A 210 13.83 -16.37 -20.66
N GLY A 211 13.89 -17.21 -19.62
CA GLY A 211 14.32 -16.80 -18.28
C GLY A 211 13.23 -16.77 -17.20
N ALA A 212 13.69 -16.76 -15.95
CA ALA A 212 12.82 -16.78 -14.77
C ALA A 212 11.97 -15.51 -14.63
N LEU A 213 12.53 -14.35 -14.97
CA LEU A 213 11.84 -13.06 -14.92
C LEU A 213 10.69 -13.01 -15.93
N ALA A 214 10.90 -13.43 -17.18
CA ALA A 214 9.82 -13.53 -18.18
C ALA A 214 8.69 -14.45 -17.72
N ARG A 215 9.03 -15.59 -17.10
CA ARG A 215 8.03 -16.51 -16.50
C ARG A 215 7.23 -15.85 -15.38
N MET A 216 7.85 -15.01 -14.56
CA MET A 216 7.17 -14.25 -13.50
C MET A 216 6.24 -13.17 -14.09
N VAL A 217 6.71 -12.42 -15.08
CA VAL A 217 5.93 -11.38 -15.76
C VAL A 217 4.69 -11.96 -16.43
N ARG A 218 4.80 -13.14 -17.06
CA ARG A 218 3.65 -13.84 -17.68
C ARG A 218 2.59 -14.30 -16.68
N ARG A 219 2.91 -14.39 -15.38
CA ARG A 219 1.94 -14.72 -14.31
C ARG A 219 1.21 -13.50 -13.77
N LEU A 220 1.66 -12.29 -14.11
CA LEU A 220 0.95 -11.08 -13.75
C LEU A 220 -0.38 -11.00 -14.52
N PRO A 221 -1.40 -10.36 -13.93
CA PRO A 221 -2.62 -10.00 -14.66
C PRO A 221 -2.32 -9.23 -15.95
N ASP A 222 -3.32 -9.20 -16.83
CA ASP A 222 -3.22 -8.45 -18.08
C ASP A 222 -2.89 -6.96 -17.83
N ALA A 223 -2.16 -6.36 -18.78
CA ALA A 223 -1.72 -4.97 -18.69
C ALA A 223 -2.90 -4.01 -18.46
N GLN A 224 -4.04 -4.22 -19.14
CA GLN A 224 -5.22 -3.35 -18.95
C GLN A 224 -5.79 -3.44 -17.54
N THR A 225 -5.63 -4.57 -16.86
CA THR A 225 -6.06 -4.73 -15.47
C THR A 225 -5.17 -3.93 -14.53
N LEU A 226 -3.85 -4.03 -14.69
CA LEU A 226 -2.87 -3.27 -13.90
C LEU A 226 -3.08 -1.77 -14.08
N ASP A 227 -3.28 -1.35 -15.32
CA ASP A 227 -3.56 0.03 -15.67
C ASP A 227 -4.89 0.54 -15.09
N ARG A 228 -5.93 -0.30 -15.04
CA ARG A 228 -7.21 0.03 -14.40
C ARG A 228 -7.09 0.16 -12.89
N ILE A 229 -6.29 -0.69 -12.25
CA ILE A 229 -6.01 -0.60 -10.81
C ILE A 229 -5.31 0.73 -10.54
N ALA A 230 -4.21 1.02 -11.24
CA ALA A 230 -3.46 2.26 -11.09
C ALA A 230 -4.35 3.50 -11.21
N TYR A 231 -5.19 3.56 -12.26
CA TYR A 231 -6.10 4.68 -12.48
C TYR A 231 -7.10 4.89 -11.36
N ARG A 232 -7.79 3.83 -10.95
CA ARG A 232 -8.85 3.90 -9.94
C ARG A 232 -8.28 4.33 -8.60
N THR A 233 -7.11 3.82 -8.24
CA THR A 233 -6.40 4.25 -7.03
C THR A 233 -5.95 5.70 -7.14
N THR A 234 -5.42 6.14 -8.29
CA THR A 234 -4.98 7.54 -8.49
C THR A 234 -6.15 8.53 -8.47
N ILE A 235 -7.29 8.22 -9.09
CA ILE A 235 -8.48 9.08 -9.04
C ILE A 235 -8.95 9.31 -7.60
N PHE A 236 -8.87 8.28 -6.75
CA PHE A 236 -9.22 8.41 -5.34
C PHE A 236 -8.15 9.16 -4.56
N ALA A 237 -6.87 8.81 -4.76
CA ALA A 237 -5.75 9.40 -4.02
C ALA A 237 -5.55 10.89 -4.32
N PHE A 238 -5.78 11.32 -5.57
CA PHE A 238 -5.54 12.69 -6.02
C PHE A 238 -6.31 13.76 -5.22
N PRO A 239 -7.66 13.72 -5.10
CA PRO A 239 -8.40 14.70 -4.31
C PRO A 239 -8.06 14.60 -2.82
N VAL A 240 -7.87 13.38 -2.30
CA VAL A 240 -7.45 13.17 -0.90
C VAL A 240 -6.11 13.87 -0.66
N PHE A 241 -5.09 13.61 -1.47
CA PHE A 241 -3.80 14.27 -1.33
C PHE A 241 -3.88 15.79 -1.55
N GLY A 242 -4.73 16.26 -2.48
CA GLY A 242 -4.99 17.68 -2.67
C GLY A 242 -5.54 18.36 -1.42
N PHE A 243 -6.52 17.74 -0.74
CA PHE A 243 -6.96 18.20 0.58
C PHE A 243 -5.84 18.17 1.61
N GLY A 244 -4.96 17.16 1.54
CA GLY A 244 -3.75 17.10 2.36
C GLY A 244 -2.87 18.34 2.17
N VAL A 245 -2.59 18.75 0.93
CA VAL A 245 -1.80 19.96 0.63
C VAL A 245 -2.50 21.21 1.16
N ILE A 246 -3.81 21.35 0.97
CA ILE A 246 -4.59 22.50 1.47
C ILE A 246 -4.57 22.57 3.01
N PHE A 247 -4.85 21.46 3.70
CA PHE A 247 -4.80 21.40 5.15
C PHE A 247 -3.38 21.61 5.69
N GLY A 248 -2.36 21.26 4.91
CA GLY A 248 -0.97 21.56 5.22
C GLY A 248 -0.71 23.06 5.25
N ALA A 249 -1.19 23.80 4.25
CA ALA A 249 -1.07 25.25 4.20
C ALA A 249 -1.80 25.94 5.36
N ILE A 250 -3.00 25.48 5.73
CA ILE A 250 -3.75 26.01 6.88
C ILE A 250 -3.00 25.73 8.19
N TRP A 251 -2.46 24.53 8.35
CA TRP A 251 -1.64 24.21 9.52
C TRP A 251 -0.35 25.05 9.55
N ALA A 252 0.27 25.32 8.40
CA ALA A 252 1.49 26.12 8.29
C ALA A 252 1.28 27.56 8.79
N GLU A 253 0.12 28.17 8.53
CA GLU A 253 -0.21 29.49 9.10
C GLU A 253 -0.20 29.44 10.63
N GLY A 254 -0.86 28.44 11.22
CA GLY A 254 -0.91 28.28 12.67
C GLY A 254 0.44 27.96 13.33
N ALA A 255 1.38 27.33 12.60
CA ALA A 255 2.67 26.93 13.13
C ALA A 255 3.79 27.95 12.89
N TRP A 256 3.81 28.60 11.71
CA TRP A 256 4.92 29.45 11.25
C TRP A 256 4.49 30.88 10.89
N GLY A 257 3.20 31.21 11.03
CA GLY A 257 2.66 32.54 10.74
C GLY A 257 2.43 32.83 9.24
N ARG A 258 2.52 31.84 8.36
CA ARG A 258 2.28 31.97 6.91
C ARG A 258 1.74 30.67 6.30
N TYR A 259 0.87 30.79 5.31
CA TYR A 259 0.26 29.63 4.63
C TYR A 259 1.21 28.82 3.75
N TRP A 260 2.25 29.47 3.21
CA TRP A 260 3.20 28.86 2.28
C TRP A 260 4.54 29.58 2.35
N GLY A 261 5.63 28.82 2.37
CA GLY A 261 7.01 29.28 2.44
C GLY A 261 7.92 28.80 1.33
N TRP A 262 7.44 27.97 0.40
CA TRP A 262 8.27 27.34 -0.65
C TRP A 262 9.43 26.50 -0.07
N ASP A 263 9.25 25.94 1.12
CA ASP A 263 10.26 25.03 1.66
C ASP A 263 10.30 23.73 0.83
N PRO A 264 11.37 22.92 0.96
CA PRO A 264 11.50 21.70 0.17
C PRO A 264 10.30 20.75 0.29
N LYS A 265 9.64 20.68 1.45
CA LYS A 265 8.50 19.78 1.65
C LYS A 265 7.23 20.28 0.97
N GLU A 266 6.92 21.56 1.15
CA GLU A 266 5.83 22.23 0.45
C GLU A 266 6.01 22.13 -1.07
N THR A 267 7.20 22.49 -1.56
CA THR A 267 7.52 22.49 -2.99
C THR A 267 7.42 21.11 -3.61
N VAL A 268 8.04 20.09 -3.01
CA VAL A 268 7.99 18.72 -3.56
C VAL A 268 6.57 18.15 -3.49
N SER A 269 5.80 18.45 -2.43
CA SER A 269 4.40 18.02 -2.33
C SER A 269 3.55 18.65 -3.43
N PHE A 270 3.76 19.93 -3.75
CA PHE A 270 3.11 20.59 -4.87
C PHE A 270 3.52 20.00 -6.22
N VAL A 271 4.82 19.74 -6.43
CA VAL A 271 5.32 19.09 -7.65
C VAL A 271 4.70 17.69 -7.82
N ALA A 272 4.63 16.89 -6.75
CA ALA A 272 3.98 15.59 -6.79
C ALA A 272 2.49 15.71 -7.18
N TRP A 273 1.77 16.67 -6.60
CA TRP A 273 0.38 16.94 -6.94
C TRP A 273 0.21 17.32 -8.43
N VAL A 274 1.08 18.20 -8.96
CA VAL A 274 1.08 18.56 -10.39
C VAL A 274 1.37 17.37 -11.29
N ILE A 275 2.32 16.49 -10.93
CA ILE A 275 2.61 15.27 -11.71
C ILE A 275 1.39 14.35 -11.75
N TYR A 276 0.70 14.13 -10.62
CA TYR A 276 -0.52 13.31 -10.60
C TYR A 276 -1.69 13.98 -11.33
N ALA A 277 -1.80 15.31 -11.30
CA ALA A 277 -2.76 16.05 -12.13
C ALA A 277 -2.45 15.85 -13.62
N ALA A 278 -1.18 15.98 -14.01
CA ALA A 278 -0.73 15.75 -15.39
C ALA A 278 -0.98 14.31 -15.83
N TYR A 279 -0.83 13.32 -14.94
CA TYR A 279 -1.18 11.93 -15.22
C TYR A 279 -2.68 11.77 -15.52
N LEU A 280 -3.56 12.30 -14.65
CA LEU A 280 -5.01 12.23 -14.85
C LEU A 280 -5.43 12.98 -16.12
N HIS A 281 -4.82 14.14 -16.38
CA HIS A 281 -5.07 14.92 -17.59
C HIS A 281 -4.61 14.17 -18.85
N ALA A 282 -3.38 13.66 -18.88
CA ALA A 282 -2.86 12.84 -19.97
C ALA A 282 -3.79 11.65 -20.27
N ARG A 283 -4.39 11.06 -19.24
CA ARG A 283 -5.32 9.94 -19.42
C ARG A 283 -6.72 10.34 -19.90
N SER A 284 -7.11 11.60 -19.70
CA SER A 284 -8.32 12.17 -20.29
C SER A 284 -8.13 12.51 -21.77
N THR A 285 -6.89 12.78 -22.20
CA THR A 285 -6.51 13.10 -23.58
C THR A 285 -6.38 11.87 -24.46
N ALA A 286 -6.92 11.93 -25.68
CA ALA A 286 -6.82 10.84 -26.66
C ALA A 286 -5.34 10.58 -27.04
N GLY A 287 -4.93 9.30 -27.08
CA GLY A 287 -3.58 8.87 -27.50
C GLY A 287 -2.50 8.81 -26.41
N TRP A 288 -2.79 9.23 -25.18
CA TRP A 288 -1.84 9.19 -24.04
C TRP A 288 -2.16 8.13 -22.99
N ARG A 289 -3.20 7.32 -23.22
CA ARG A 289 -3.82 6.43 -22.22
C ARG A 289 -2.98 5.23 -21.77
N ASP A 290 -1.90 4.92 -22.47
CA ASP A 290 -1.17 3.66 -22.29
C ASP A 290 0.22 3.89 -21.65
N TYR A 291 1.28 3.53 -22.37
CA TYR A 291 2.66 3.49 -21.88
C TYR A 291 3.19 4.83 -21.32
N LYS A 292 2.83 5.94 -21.97
CA LYS A 292 3.31 7.29 -21.59
C LYS A 292 2.70 7.73 -20.25
N ALA A 293 1.40 7.54 -20.04
CA ALA A 293 0.76 7.88 -18.77
C ALA A 293 1.32 7.05 -17.61
N ALA A 294 1.65 5.77 -17.83
CA ALA A 294 2.25 4.96 -16.78
C ALA A 294 3.59 5.51 -16.29
N TRP A 295 4.44 6.05 -17.17
CA TRP A 295 5.68 6.73 -16.78
C TRP A 295 5.43 7.99 -15.95
N ILE A 296 4.40 8.77 -16.25
CA ILE A 296 4.02 9.95 -15.45
C ILE A 296 3.60 9.51 -14.03
N ASN A 297 2.82 8.43 -13.91
CA ASN A 297 2.40 7.91 -12.60
C ASN A 297 3.60 7.41 -11.77
N VAL A 298 4.57 6.75 -12.44
CA VAL A 298 5.83 6.32 -11.79
C VAL A 298 6.66 7.52 -11.36
N ALA A 299 6.76 8.57 -12.18
CA ALA A 299 7.42 9.82 -11.78
C ALA A 299 6.76 10.45 -10.54
N GLY A 300 5.43 10.43 -10.46
CA GLY A 300 4.69 10.89 -9.28
C GLY A 300 5.03 10.04 -8.04
N PHE A 301 5.11 8.72 -8.20
CA PHE A 301 5.49 7.82 -7.11
C PHE A 301 6.92 8.06 -6.63
N VAL A 302 7.86 8.29 -7.55
CA VAL A 302 9.25 8.66 -7.22
C VAL A 302 9.30 10.00 -6.48
N ALA A 303 8.52 11.00 -6.92
CA ALA A 303 8.42 12.28 -6.21
C ALA A 303 7.88 12.11 -4.77
N MET A 304 6.91 11.21 -4.56
CA MET A 304 6.41 10.88 -3.22
C MET A 304 7.48 10.22 -2.33
N ILE A 305 8.26 9.28 -2.88
CA ILE A 305 9.39 8.66 -2.15
C ILE A 305 10.46 9.70 -1.82
N PHE A 306 10.79 10.57 -2.78
CA PHE A 306 11.73 11.66 -2.58
C PHE A 306 11.27 12.61 -1.47
N ASN A 307 9.98 12.96 -1.46
CA ASN A 307 9.40 13.77 -0.38
C ASN A 307 9.45 13.06 0.98
N LEU A 308 9.21 11.74 1.02
CA LEU A 308 9.21 10.97 2.26
C LEU A 308 10.61 10.84 2.85
N PHE A 309 11.64 10.58 2.05
CA PHE A 309 12.99 10.31 2.56
C PHE A 309 13.93 11.48 2.43
N PHE A 310 14.12 12.01 1.21
CA PHE A 310 15.13 13.02 0.97
C PHE A 310 14.79 14.32 1.69
N VAL A 311 13.56 14.81 1.55
CA VAL A 311 13.14 16.03 2.23
C VAL A 311 13.18 15.86 3.74
N ASN A 312 12.65 14.75 4.28
CA ASN A 312 12.60 14.59 5.74
C ASN A 312 13.96 14.27 6.39
N LEU A 313 14.90 13.64 5.69
CA LEU A 313 16.18 13.19 6.28
C LEU A 313 17.39 14.03 5.86
N VAL A 314 17.35 14.67 4.69
CA VAL A 314 18.52 15.38 4.12
C VAL A 314 18.34 16.89 4.17
N THR A 315 17.11 17.39 4.06
CA THR A 315 16.88 18.84 4.12
C THR A 315 16.72 19.32 5.56
N VAL A 316 17.54 20.31 5.95
CA VAL A 316 17.33 21.04 7.20
C VAL A 316 16.23 22.06 6.93
N GLY A 317 15.04 21.80 7.46
CA GLY A 317 13.87 22.66 7.26
C GLY A 317 12.91 22.60 8.43
N LEU A 318 11.92 23.49 8.42
CA LEU A 318 10.85 23.60 9.42
C LEU A 318 10.06 22.28 9.62
N HIS A 319 10.16 21.36 8.66
CA HIS A 319 9.53 20.05 8.66
C HIS A 319 10.48 18.86 8.92
N SER A 320 11.71 19.12 9.39
CA SER A 320 12.63 18.03 9.75
C SER A 320 12.15 17.37 11.05
N TYR A 321 11.31 16.33 10.88
CA TYR A 321 10.82 15.47 11.96
C TYR A 321 11.72 14.26 12.19
N ALA A 322 12.94 14.29 11.63
CA ALA A 322 13.82 13.13 11.62
C ALA A 322 14.07 12.61 13.04
N GLY A 323 14.10 13.48 14.06
CA GLY A 323 14.42 13.05 15.43
C GLY A 323 15.81 12.39 15.53
N VAL A 324 16.60 12.45 14.46
CA VAL A 324 17.97 11.96 14.39
C VAL A 324 18.86 13.14 14.72
N GLY A 325 19.13 13.28 16.01
CA GLY A 325 20.20 14.09 16.59
C GLY A 325 20.95 13.21 17.57
#